data_AF-A0A2V9ZKG7-F1
#
_entry.id   AF-A0A2V9ZKG7-F1
#
_cell.length_a   1.000
_cell.length_b   1.000
_cell.length_c   1.000
_cell.angle_alpha   90.00
_cell.angle_beta   90.00
_cell.angle_gamma   90.00
#
_symmetry.space_group_name_H-M   'P 1'
#
loop_
_entity.id
_entity.type
_entity.pdbx_description
1 polymer ?
#
loop_
_entity_poly.entity_id
_entity_poly.type
_entity_poly.pdbx_seq_one_letter_code
_entity_poly.pdbx_strand_id
1 'polypeptide(L)'
;MKKLQRIVEAEVIAEFLRNEFYHPDFHYDREKFERVVLKADLNDELENALRRALLFRRRGHMWRELPPDTEWWLVQVEPQDLTKIRVFPRAHWRKIANGSFYLYDIVRRIRRNDLPPSVKEFIAKIQSLSYRLRREIDTSCVLLIGMDEARPLTILEGNHRLTAAVLASPELVQRQFRVLCGFSPSMNQCCWYQTNFNTLWRYFKNRINNLHNKDAEVSRLLQLQRWTPAAQAVQITAPPITVKAPVIKAPIAEKKNAAGEVSPDAILDSN
;
A
#
# COMPACT_ATOMS: atom_id res chain seq x y z
N MET A 1 -10.86 -14.86 -17.21
CA MET A 1 -10.63 -13.82 -16.19
C MET A 1 -11.35 -12.59 -16.65
N LYS A 2 -12.11 -11.96 -15.76
CA LYS A 2 -12.94 -10.81 -16.12
C LYS A 2 -12.45 -9.57 -15.39
N LYS A 3 -12.14 -8.50 -16.14
CA LYS A 3 -11.91 -7.16 -15.57
C LYS A 3 -13.24 -6.61 -15.05
N LEU A 4 -13.25 -6.19 -13.79
CA LEU A 4 -14.44 -5.62 -13.14
C LEU A 4 -14.35 -4.10 -13.08
N GLN A 5 -13.23 -3.58 -12.59
CA GLN A 5 -13.07 -2.15 -12.33
C GLN A 5 -11.61 -1.74 -12.51
N ARG A 6 -11.39 -0.54 -13.07
CA ARG A 6 -10.09 0.13 -13.10
C ARG A 6 -9.69 0.59 -11.70
N ILE A 7 -8.45 0.34 -11.30
CA ILE A 7 -7.93 0.68 -9.98
C ILE A 7 -6.71 1.60 -10.14
N VAL A 8 -6.57 2.58 -9.24
CA VAL A 8 -5.41 3.49 -9.24
C VAL A 8 -4.20 2.81 -8.59
N GLU A 9 -3.00 3.11 -9.08
CA GLU A 9 -1.76 2.49 -8.55
C GLU A 9 -1.58 2.71 -7.04
N ALA A 10 -2.01 3.86 -6.53
CA ALA A 10 -1.96 4.19 -5.10
C ALA A 10 -2.69 3.15 -4.22
N GLU A 11 -3.82 2.64 -4.69
CA GLU A 11 -4.59 1.60 -4.01
C GLU A 11 -3.86 0.25 -4.06
N VAL A 12 -3.28 -0.09 -5.20
CA VAL A 12 -2.49 -1.33 -5.36
C VAL A 12 -1.28 -1.33 -4.43
N ILE A 13 -0.60 -0.19 -4.30
CA ILE A 13 0.52 0.00 -3.38
C ILE A 13 0.06 -0.14 -1.93
N ALA A 14 -1.10 0.44 -1.56
CA ALA A 14 -1.65 0.31 -0.23
C ALA A 14 -1.92 -1.17 0.12
N GLU A 15 -2.56 -1.91 -0.78
CA GLU A 15 -2.85 -3.34 -0.59
C GLU A 15 -1.57 -4.19 -0.51
N PHE A 16 -0.59 -3.91 -1.38
CA PHE A 16 0.72 -4.57 -1.34
C PHE A 16 1.38 -4.38 0.03
N LEU A 17 1.46 -3.13 0.50
CA LEU A 17 2.11 -2.81 1.76
C LEU A 17 1.36 -3.41 2.94
N ARG A 18 0.03 -3.34 2.97
CA ARG A 18 -0.81 -3.94 4.00
C ARG A 18 -0.51 -5.43 4.17
N ASN A 19 -0.33 -6.15 3.06
CA ASN A 19 0.00 -7.58 3.08
C ASN A 19 1.44 -7.87 3.53
N GLU A 20 2.40 -7.01 3.18
CA GLU A 20 3.82 -7.23 3.49
C GLU A 20 4.31 -6.56 4.79
N PHE A 21 3.51 -5.71 5.45
CA PHE A 21 3.98 -4.86 6.55
C PHE A 21 4.52 -5.64 7.76
N TYR A 22 4.02 -6.86 7.97
CA TYR A 22 4.49 -7.75 9.02
C TYR A 22 5.69 -8.62 8.62
N HIS A 23 6.21 -8.46 7.40
CA HIS A 23 7.49 -9.05 6.99
C HIS A 23 8.65 -8.44 7.81
N PRO A 24 9.70 -9.20 8.18
CA PRO A 24 10.81 -8.71 8.99
C PRO A 24 11.50 -7.45 8.43
N ASP A 25 11.59 -7.33 7.10
CA ASP A 25 12.19 -6.16 6.43
C ASP A 25 11.52 -4.81 6.79
N PHE A 26 10.27 -4.83 7.26
CA PHE A 26 9.53 -3.63 7.68
C PHE A 26 9.57 -3.40 9.19
N HIS A 27 10.30 -4.19 9.98
CA HIS A 27 10.27 -4.10 11.45
C HIS A 27 10.55 -2.68 11.96
N TYR A 28 11.59 -2.02 11.45
CA TYR A 28 11.94 -0.63 11.80
C TYR A 28 10.98 0.44 11.26
N ASP A 29 10.06 0.05 10.37
CA ASP A 29 9.09 0.95 9.75
C ASP A 29 7.73 0.92 10.45
N ARG A 30 7.46 -0.11 11.27
CA ARG A 30 6.13 -0.35 11.82
C ARG A 30 5.63 0.80 12.65
N GLU A 31 6.35 1.14 13.70
CA GLU A 31 5.97 2.21 14.63
C GLU A 31 5.67 3.53 13.90
N LYS A 32 6.45 3.84 12.87
CA LYS A 32 6.37 5.11 12.16
C LYS A 32 5.27 5.16 11.09
N PHE A 33 5.03 4.04 10.39
CA PHE A 33 4.20 4.01 9.19
C PHE A 33 2.94 3.17 9.33
N GLU A 34 2.67 2.58 10.50
CA GLU A 34 1.51 1.70 10.71
C GLU A 34 0.20 2.37 10.31
N ARG A 35 -0.05 3.61 10.75
CA ARG A 35 -1.26 4.35 10.36
C ARG A 35 -1.36 4.49 8.83
N VAL A 36 -0.28 4.94 8.19
CA VAL A 36 -0.22 5.22 6.75
C VAL A 36 -0.39 3.95 5.91
N VAL A 37 0.03 2.79 6.43
CA VAL A 37 -0.07 1.50 5.73
C VAL A 37 -1.39 0.78 6.01
N LEU A 38 -1.83 0.73 7.27
CA LEU A 38 -3.02 -0.05 7.67
C LEU A 38 -4.33 0.73 7.55
N LYS A 39 -4.29 2.07 7.58
CA LYS A 39 -5.45 2.96 7.44
C LYS A 39 -5.26 3.93 6.28
N ALA A 40 -5.04 3.37 5.08
CA ALA A 40 -4.74 4.16 3.90
C ALA A 40 -5.90 5.08 3.50
N ASP A 41 -5.65 6.39 3.47
CA ASP A 41 -6.50 7.35 2.76
C ASP A 41 -5.97 7.54 1.34
N LEU A 42 -6.78 7.19 0.34
CA LEU A 42 -6.41 7.30 -1.06
C LEU A 42 -6.53 8.74 -1.59
N ASN A 43 -7.21 9.63 -0.86
CA ASN A 43 -7.35 11.04 -1.23
C ASN A 43 -6.21 11.91 -0.67
N ASP A 44 -5.42 11.40 0.28
CA ASP A 44 -4.23 12.07 0.79
C ASP A 44 -3.02 11.78 -0.12
N GLU A 45 -2.70 12.73 -1.00
CA GLU A 45 -1.58 12.64 -1.92
C GLU A 45 -0.22 12.48 -1.22
N LEU A 46 -0.05 13.05 -0.04
CA LEU A 46 1.19 12.96 0.72
C LEU A 46 1.35 11.57 1.35
N GLU A 47 0.28 11.01 1.91
CA GLU A 47 0.30 9.61 2.38
C GLU A 47 0.49 8.62 1.22
N ASN A 48 -0.13 8.87 0.06
CA ASN A 48 0.09 8.10 -1.16
C ASN A 48 1.57 8.13 -1.57
N ALA A 49 2.19 9.32 -1.56
CA ALA A 49 3.62 9.49 -1.85
C ALA A 49 4.49 8.77 -0.82
N LEU A 50 4.17 8.85 0.48
CA LEU A 50 4.87 8.16 1.56
C LEU A 50 4.81 6.63 1.39
N ARG A 51 3.63 6.09 1.08
CA ARG A 51 3.47 4.65 0.76
C ARG A 51 4.32 4.26 -0.43
N ARG A 52 4.31 5.05 -1.52
CA ARG A 52 5.16 4.80 -2.68
C ARG A 52 6.65 4.80 -2.29
N ALA A 53 7.11 5.80 -1.55
CA ALA A 53 8.50 5.89 -1.12
C ALA A 53 8.91 4.70 -0.24
N LEU A 54 8.04 4.31 0.71
CA LEU A 54 8.24 3.14 1.57
C LEU A 54 8.35 1.84 0.76
N LEU A 55 7.45 1.64 -0.21
CA LEU A 55 7.50 0.52 -1.15
C LEU A 55 8.82 0.52 -1.92
N PHE A 56 9.23 1.65 -2.50
CA PHE A 56 10.43 1.72 -3.33
C PHE A 56 11.72 1.49 -2.53
N ARG A 57 11.73 1.89 -1.25
CA ARG A 57 12.81 1.58 -0.32
C ARG A 57 12.98 0.07 -0.09
N ARG A 58 11.90 -0.65 0.22
CA ARG A 58 11.97 -2.09 0.60
C ARG A 58 11.84 -3.06 -0.58
N ARG A 59 11.05 -2.70 -1.59
CA ARG A 59 10.64 -3.53 -2.73
C ARG A 59 10.76 -2.83 -4.09
N GLY A 60 11.40 -1.66 -4.18
CA GLY A 60 11.50 -0.92 -5.44
C GLY A 60 12.21 -1.67 -6.57
N HIS A 61 13.10 -2.61 -6.26
CA HIS A 61 13.71 -3.47 -7.28
C HIS A 61 12.69 -4.37 -7.99
N MET A 62 11.58 -4.69 -7.33
CA MET A 62 10.48 -5.44 -7.93
C MET A 62 9.57 -4.51 -8.72
N TRP A 63 9.16 -3.39 -8.11
CA TRP A 63 8.22 -2.46 -8.72
C TRP A 63 8.77 -1.75 -9.97
N ARG A 64 10.07 -1.42 -10.01
CA ARG A 64 10.73 -0.77 -11.16
C ARG A 64 10.79 -1.61 -12.43
N GLU A 65 10.57 -2.92 -12.32
CA GLU A 65 10.55 -3.80 -13.50
C GLU A 65 9.20 -3.82 -14.21
N LEU A 66 8.15 -3.35 -13.53
CA LEU A 66 6.83 -3.21 -14.13
C LEU A 66 6.90 -2.14 -15.23
N PRO A 67 6.32 -2.40 -16.41
CA PRO A 67 6.22 -1.39 -17.44
C PRO A 67 5.51 -0.12 -16.95
N PRO A 68 5.94 1.08 -17.38
CA PRO A 68 5.33 2.34 -16.93
C PRO A 68 3.88 2.50 -17.42
N ASP A 69 3.48 1.78 -18.47
CA ASP A 69 2.13 1.70 -19.02
C ASP A 69 1.27 0.62 -18.32
N THR A 70 1.68 0.10 -17.16
CA THR A 70 0.91 -0.90 -16.41
C THR A 70 -0.42 -0.33 -15.93
N GLU A 71 -1.50 -0.93 -16.39
CA GLU A 71 -2.87 -0.61 -16.02
C GLU A 71 -3.38 -1.58 -14.94
N TRP A 72 -3.90 -1.05 -13.84
CA TRP A 72 -4.36 -1.88 -12.73
C TRP A 72 -5.88 -2.07 -12.75
N TRP A 73 -6.30 -3.31 -12.48
CA TRP A 73 -7.69 -3.72 -12.50
C TRP A 73 -8.02 -4.61 -11.32
N LEU A 74 -9.20 -4.41 -10.74
CA LEU A 74 -9.88 -5.45 -9.96
C LEU A 74 -10.41 -6.49 -10.94
N VAL A 75 -10.07 -7.76 -10.71
CA VAL A 75 -10.45 -8.85 -11.59
C VAL A 75 -11.21 -9.93 -10.82
N GLN A 76 -12.16 -10.56 -11.51
CA GLN A 76 -12.76 -11.81 -11.08
C GLN A 76 -11.96 -12.97 -11.69
N VAL A 77 -11.45 -13.84 -10.82
CA VAL A 77 -10.73 -15.06 -11.18
C VAL A 77 -11.70 -16.22 -11.10
N GLU A 78 -11.93 -16.89 -12.23
CA GLU A 78 -12.74 -18.11 -12.29
C GLU A 78 -11.84 -19.34 -12.16
N PRO A 79 -12.37 -20.52 -11.78
CA PRO A 79 -11.57 -21.74 -11.63
C PRO A 79 -10.72 -22.08 -12.88
N GLN A 80 -11.27 -21.91 -14.09
CA GLN A 80 -10.52 -22.10 -15.34
C GLN A 80 -9.29 -21.18 -15.48
N ASP A 81 -9.32 -19.97 -14.92
CA ASP A 81 -8.22 -19.01 -15.03
C ASP A 81 -7.00 -19.45 -14.23
N LEU A 82 -7.21 -20.21 -13.16
CA LEU A 82 -6.14 -20.71 -12.29
C LEU A 82 -5.14 -21.60 -13.05
N THR A 83 -5.54 -22.17 -14.20
CA THR A 83 -4.66 -22.92 -15.12
C THR A 83 -3.56 -22.06 -15.75
N LYS A 84 -3.78 -20.74 -15.81
CA LYS A 84 -2.87 -19.78 -16.45
C LYS A 84 -2.01 -19.04 -15.43
N ILE A 85 -2.30 -19.15 -14.14
CA ILE A 85 -1.59 -18.42 -13.09
C ILE A 85 -0.28 -19.14 -12.75
N ARG A 86 0.80 -18.38 -12.69
CA ARG A 86 2.15 -18.82 -12.34
C ARG A 86 2.57 -18.25 -10.99
N VAL A 87 3.12 -19.10 -10.15
CA VAL A 87 3.78 -18.72 -8.90
C VAL A 87 5.05 -17.95 -9.22
N PHE A 88 5.29 -16.84 -8.52
CA PHE A 88 6.51 -16.07 -8.71
C PHE A 88 7.76 -16.85 -8.27
N PRO A 89 8.78 -16.98 -9.15
CA PRO A 89 9.86 -17.95 -9.00
C PRO A 89 10.95 -17.49 -8.02
N ARG A 90 10.63 -17.36 -6.72
CA ARG A 90 11.59 -16.93 -5.67
C ARG A 90 11.80 -17.96 -4.57
N ALA A 91 13.02 -17.99 -4.02
CA ALA A 91 13.39 -18.79 -2.84
C ALA A 91 12.90 -20.27 -2.95
N HIS A 92 12.12 -20.74 -1.97
CA HIS A 92 11.57 -22.10 -1.92
C HIS A 92 10.71 -22.46 -3.14
N TRP A 93 10.02 -21.49 -3.75
CA TRP A 93 9.17 -21.76 -4.92
C TRP A 93 9.96 -22.31 -6.12
N ARG A 94 11.23 -21.93 -6.28
CA ARG A 94 12.10 -22.50 -7.33
C ARG A 94 12.35 -23.99 -7.13
N LYS A 95 12.52 -24.42 -5.88
CA LYS A 95 12.70 -25.83 -5.52
C LYS A 95 11.40 -26.62 -5.69
N ILE A 96 10.27 -26.00 -5.35
CA ILE A 96 8.94 -26.62 -5.44
C ILE A 96 8.50 -26.76 -6.90
N ALA A 97 8.84 -25.82 -7.79
CA ALA A 97 8.39 -25.82 -9.19
C ALA A 97 8.93 -26.97 -10.04
N ASN A 98 10.18 -27.40 -9.85
CA ASN A 98 10.86 -28.40 -10.68
C ASN A 98 10.59 -28.23 -12.20
N GLY A 99 10.71 -27.00 -12.70
CA GLY A 99 10.51 -26.68 -14.11
C GLY A 99 9.13 -26.14 -14.48
N SER A 100 8.07 -26.37 -13.68
CA SER A 100 6.75 -25.74 -13.91
C SER A 100 6.35 -24.82 -12.77
N PHE A 101 6.13 -23.54 -13.09
CA PHE A 101 5.65 -22.54 -12.15
C PHE A 101 4.13 -22.37 -12.17
N TYR A 102 3.39 -23.15 -12.96
CA TYR A 102 1.93 -23.08 -12.97
C TYR A 102 1.36 -23.51 -11.61
N LEU A 103 0.41 -22.73 -11.11
CA LEU A 103 -0.18 -22.90 -9.78
C LEU A 103 -0.75 -24.30 -9.58
N TYR A 104 -1.47 -24.83 -10.57
CA TYR A 104 -2.03 -26.18 -10.49
C TYR A 104 -0.97 -27.27 -10.44
N ASP A 105 0.15 -27.11 -11.15
CA ASP A 105 1.23 -28.10 -11.11
C ASP A 105 1.89 -28.12 -9.73
N ILE A 106 2.13 -26.93 -9.15
CA ILE A 106 2.61 -26.78 -7.78
C ILE A 106 1.67 -27.46 -6.79
N VAL A 107 0.36 -27.16 -6.85
CA VAL A 107 -0.65 -27.74 -5.96
C VAL A 107 -0.74 -29.26 -6.14
N ARG A 108 -0.69 -29.76 -7.38
CA ARG A 108 -0.71 -31.20 -7.67
C ARG A 108 0.46 -31.91 -7.00
N ARG A 109 1.65 -31.32 -7.01
CA ARG A 109 2.85 -31.89 -6.39
C ARG A 109 2.80 -31.86 -4.88
N ILE A 110 2.29 -30.78 -4.29
CA ILE A 110 1.99 -30.72 -2.85
C ILE A 110 1.03 -31.85 -2.45
N ARG A 111 -0.06 -32.06 -3.19
CA ARG A 111 -1.03 -33.13 -2.91
C ARG A 111 -0.43 -34.54 -3.01
N ARG A 112 0.48 -34.74 -3.96
CA ARG A 112 1.19 -36.02 -4.16
C ARG A 112 2.38 -36.22 -3.21
N ASN A 113 2.69 -35.23 -2.38
CA ASN A 113 3.90 -35.20 -1.56
C ASN A 113 5.19 -35.42 -2.39
N ASP A 114 5.18 -34.98 -3.65
CA ASP A 114 6.31 -35.08 -4.60
C ASP A 114 7.19 -33.84 -4.50
N LEU A 115 7.85 -33.69 -3.35
CA LEU A 115 8.63 -32.50 -3.03
C LEU A 115 9.93 -32.85 -2.31
N PRO A 116 11.02 -32.08 -2.53
CA PRO A 116 12.27 -32.30 -1.81
C PRO A 116 12.09 -32.17 -0.29
N PRO A 117 12.78 -32.98 0.54
CA PRO A 117 12.70 -32.86 2.00
C PRO A 117 13.01 -31.45 2.53
N SER A 118 13.91 -30.73 1.85
CA SER A 118 14.33 -29.36 2.22
C SER A 118 13.22 -28.30 2.21
N VAL A 119 12.03 -28.59 1.67
CA VAL A 119 10.89 -27.65 1.68
C VAL A 119 9.77 -28.05 2.63
N LYS A 120 9.93 -29.13 3.42
CA LYS A 120 8.86 -29.69 4.25
C LYS A 120 8.21 -28.68 5.20
N GLU A 121 9.00 -27.91 5.95
CA GLU A 121 8.48 -26.88 6.86
C GLU A 121 7.74 -25.76 6.12
N PHE A 122 8.25 -25.38 4.95
CA PHE A 122 7.62 -24.39 4.10
C PHE A 122 6.25 -24.85 3.59
N ILE A 123 6.13 -26.13 3.21
CA ILE A 123 4.87 -26.73 2.78
C ILE A 123 3.90 -26.89 3.95
N ALA A 124 4.39 -27.25 5.14
CA ALA A 124 3.56 -27.33 6.34
C ALA A 124 2.87 -25.98 6.64
N LYS A 125 3.57 -24.85 6.42
CA LYS A 125 2.96 -23.50 6.54
C LYS A 125 1.84 -23.28 5.52
N ILE A 126 2.01 -23.72 4.26
CA ILE A 126 0.97 -23.62 3.22
C ILE A 126 -0.23 -24.50 3.57
N GLN A 127 0.00 -25.72 4.06
CA GLN A 127 -1.07 -26.64 4.47
C GLN A 127 -1.85 -26.10 5.67
N SER A 128 -1.16 -25.53 6.67
CA SER A 128 -1.79 -24.86 7.81
C SER A 128 -2.66 -23.67 7.36
N LEU A 129 -2.14 -22.84 6.46
CA LEU A 129 -2.91 -21.75 5.85
C LEU A 129 -4.13 -22.29 5.08
N SER A 130 -3.96 -23.37 4.32
CA SER A 130 -5.03 -24.01 3.55
C SER A 130 -6.16 -24.53 4.46
N TYR A 131 -5.80 -25.14 5.60
CA TYR A 131 -6.76 -25.57 6.61
C TYR A 131 -7.55 -24.39 7.19
N ARG A 132 -6.86 -23.29 7.52
CA ARG A 132 -7.50 -22.07 8.04
C ARG A 132 -8.48 -21.45 7.05
N LEU A 133 -8.10 -21.34 5.78
CA LEU A 133 -8.96 -20.77 4.72
C LEU A 133 -10.27 -21.55 4.49
N ARG A 134 -10.35 -22.81 4.90
CA ARG A 134 -11.61 -23.58 4.85
C ARG A 134 -12.61 -23.17 5.93
N ARG A 135 -12.15 -22.54 7.01
CA ARG A 135 -12.94 -22.24 8.21
C ARG A 135 -13.18 -20.75 8.41
N GLU A 136 -12.25 -19.93 7.93
CA GLU A 136 -12.24 -18.48 8.13
C GLU A 136 -12.31 -17.77 6.77
N ILE A 137 -12.89 -16.57 6.76
CA ILE A 137 -12.87 -15.69 5.60
C ILE A 137 -11.59 -14.86 5.66
N ASP A 138 -10.74 -15.01 4.66
CA ASP A 138 -9.64 -14.09 4.41
C ASP A 138 -10.17 -12.89 3.61
N THR A 139 -9.77 -11.67 3.97
CA THR A 139 -10.13 -10.41 3.24
C THR A 139 -8.91 -9.76 2.60
N SER A 140 -7.81 -10.51 2.53
CA SER A 140 -6.55 -10.03 2.00
C SER A 140 -6.53 -10.03 0.48
N CYS A 141 -5.69 -9.17 -0.09
CA CYS A 141 -5.61 -8.97 -1.53
C CYS A 141 -4.49 -9.83 -2.16
N VAL A 142 -4.67 -10.35 -3.38
CA VAL A 142 -3.60 -10.99 -4.15
C VAL A 142 -3.30 -10.13 -5.37
N LEU A 143 -2.02 -9.99 -5.72
CA LEU A 143 -1.58 -9.17 -6.85
C LEU A 143 -1.01 -10.05 -7.96
N LEU A 144 -1.55 -9.88 -9.16
CA LEU A 144 -1.12 -10.54 -10.38
C LEU A 144 -0.56 -9.52 -11.37
N ILE A 145 0.28 -9.98 -12.30
CA ILE A 145 0.74 -9.19 -13.45
C ILE A 145 0.66 -10.03 -14.73
N GLY A 146 0.35 -9.40 -15.85
CA GLY A 146 0.25 -10.06 -17.14
C GLY A 146 0.25 -9.11 -18.34
N MET A 147 0.23 -9.69 -19.53
CA MET A 147 0.03 -8.91 -20.76
C MET A 147 -1.45 -8.59 -20.99
N ASP A 148 -2.30 -9.58 -20.79
CA ASP A 148 -3.76 -9.55 -20.94
C ASP A 148 -4.39 -10.76 -20.22
N GLU A 149 -5.71 -10.89 -20.31
CA GLU A 149 -6.52 -11.95 -19.71
C GLU A 149 -6.38 -13.32 -20.38
N ALA A 150 -5.88 -13.36 -21.61
CA ALA A 150 -5.77 -14.59 -22.40
C ALA A 150 -4.48 -15.35 -22.07
N ARG A 151 -3.40 -14.61 -21.80
CA ARG A 151 -2.04 -15.13 -21.57
C ARG A 151 -1.78 -15.52 -20.10
N PRO A 152 -0.71 -16.30 -19.81
CA PRO A 152 -0.37 -16.68 -18.45
C PRO A 152 -0.04 -15.49 -17.55
N LEU A 153 -0.57 -15.45 -16.33
CA LEU A 153 -0.32 -14.40 -15.35
C LEU A 153 0.75 -14.82 -14.34
N THR A 154 1.44 -13.88 -13.71
CA THR A 154 2.36 -14.16 -12.59
C THR A 154 1.85 -13.53 -11.31
N ILE A 155 1.87 -14.28 -10.20
CA ILE A 155 1.53 -13.78 -8.86
C ILE A 155 2.66 -12.88 -8.35
N LEU A 156 2.51 -11.57 -8.45
CA LEU A 156 3.51 -10.63 -7.91
C LEU A 156 3.55 -10.65 -6.37
N GLU A 157 2.38 -10.79 -5.74
CA GLU A 157 2.23 -10.89 -4.28
C GLU A 157 1.09 -11.87 -3.96
N GLY A 158 1.26 -12.70 -2.93
CA GLY A 158 0.25 -13.66 -2.51
C GLY A 158 0.51 -15.13 -2.88
N ASN A 159 1.74 -15.52 -3.27
CA ASN A 159 2.07 -16.91 -3.64
C ASN A 159 1.54 -17.96 -2.64
N HIS A 160 1.77 -17.76 -1.33
CA HIS A 160 1.35 -18.71 -0.30
C HIS A 160 -0.18 -18.78 -0.19
N ARG A 161 -0.84 -17.62 -0.16
CA ARG A 161 -2.29 -17.49 0.00
C ARG A 161 -3.04 -18.11 -1.16
N LEU A 162 -2.64 -17.79 -2.40
CA LEU A 162 -3.29 -18.35 -3.58
C LEU A 162 -3.02 -19.87 -3.70
N THR A 163 -1.80 -20.33 -3.41
CA THR A 163 -1.50 -21.77 -3.39
C THR A 163 -2.31 -22.51 -2.33
N ALA A 164 -2.41 -21.96 -1.12
CA ALA A 164 -3.18 -22.54 -0.03
C ALA A 164 -4.69 -22.57 -0.34
N ALA A 165 -5.22 -21.51 -0.96
CA ALA A 165 -6.60 -21.44 -1.40
C ALA A 165 -6.90 -22.55 -2.42
N VAL A 166 -6.11 -22.64 -3.50
CA VAL A 166 -6.31 -23.69 -4.52
C VAL A 166 -6.07 -25.10 -3.98
N LEU A 167 -5.15 -25.26 -3.03
CA LEU A 167 -4.95 -26.53 -2.32
C LEU A 167 -6.21 -26.94 -1.54
N ALA A 168 -6.88 -25.97 -0.91
CA ALA A 168 -8.12 -26.19 -0.17
C ALA A 168 -9.32 -26.46 -1.09
N SER A 169 -9.61 -25.52 -1.99
CA SER A 169 -10.62 -25.59 -3.05
C SER A 169 -10.42 -24.40 -4.02
N PRO A 170 -10.37 -24.62 -5.35
CA PRO A 170 -10.26 -23.54 -6.34
C PRO A 170 -11.27 -22.40 -6.16
N GLU A 171 -12.49 -22.73 -5.72
CA GLU A 171 -13.61 -21.82 -5.54
C GLU A 171 -13.34 -20.79 -4.42
N LEU A 172 -12.45 -21.10 -3.47
CA LEU A 172 -12.06 -20.16 -2.41
C LEU A 172 -11.37 -18.92 -2.96
N VAL A 173 -10.67 -19.03 -4.11
CA VAL A 173 -10.02 -17.87 -4.74
C VAL A 173 -11.06 -16.80 -5.07
N GLN A 174 -12.14 -17.20 -5.75
CA GLN A 174 -13.20 -16.29 -6.16
C GLN A 174 -13.99 -15.73 -4.97
N ARG A 175 -14.18 -16.54 -3.91
CA ARG A 175 -15.04 -16.19 -2.77
C ARG A 175 -14.37 -15.33 -1.71
N GLN A 176 -13.07 -15.51 -1.49
CA GLN A 176 -12.36 -14.89 -0.37
C GLN A 176 -11.36 -13.82 -0.81
N PHE A 177 -10.79 -13.92 -2.00
CA PHE A 177 -9.71 -13.01 -2.38
C PHE A 177 -10.19 -11.87 -3.25
N ARG A 178 -9.81 -10.66 -2.85
CA ARG A 178 -9.74 -9.53 -3.76
C ARG A 178 -8.51 -9.70 -4.64
N VAL A 179 -8.67 -9.75 -5.96
CA VAL A 179 -7.55 -9.94 -6.89
C VAL A 179 -7.33 -8.70 -7.72
N LEU A 180 -6.16 -8.08 -7.56
CA LEU A 180 -5.72 -6.95 -8.38
C LEU A 180 -4.75 -7.47 -9.43
N CYS A 181 -4.92 -7.05 -10.68
CA CYS A 181 -4.06 -7.47 -11.79
C CYS A 181 -3.55 -6.27 -12.57
N GLY A 182 -2.23 -6.19 -12.73
CA GLY A 182 -1.55 -5.22 -13.58
C GLY A 182 -1.38 -5.77 -14.98
N PHE A 183 -1.89 -5.06 -15.99
CA PHE A 183 -1.77 -5.42 -17.40
C PHE A 183 -0.92 -4.42 -18.15
N SER A 184 0.00 -4.89 -18.99
CA SER A 184 0.71 -4.05 -19.96
C SER A 184 1.06 -4.88 -21.20
N PRO A 185 0.85 -4.39 -22.43
CA PRO A 185 1.36 -5.03 -23.64
C PRO A 185 2.88 -5.27 -23.58
N SER A 186 3.61 -4.48 -22.81
CA SER A 186 5.06 -4.55 -22.59
C SER A 186 5.46 -5.42 -21.39
N MET A 187 4.53 -6.17 -20.78
CA MET A 187 4.82 -6.98 -19.59
C MET A 187 5.86 -8.09 -19.84
N ASN A 188 6.04 -8.53 -21.09
CA ASN A 188 7.12 -9.45 -21.49
C ASN A 188 8.53 -8.90 -21.22
N GLN A 189 8.68 -7.59 -21.05
CA GLN A 189 9.96 -6.99 -20.70
C GLN A 189 10.23 -7.10 -19.18
N CYS A 190 9.20 -7.29 -18.35
CA CYS A 190 9.32 -7.48 -16.91
C CYS A 190 9.93 -8.84 -16.57
N CYS A 191 11.08 -8.84 -15.87
CA CYS A 191 11.80 -10.08 -15.53
C CYS A 191 10.99 -11.02 -14.62
N TRP A 192 10.01 -10.49 -13.90
CA TRP A 192 9.07 -11.24 -13.06
C TRP A 192 8.01 -11.98 -13.86
N TYR A 193 7.64 -11.48 -15.04
CA TYR A 193 6.67 -12.12 -15.92
C TYR A 193 7.33 -13.13 -16.87
N GLN A 194 8.47 -12.73 -17.43
CA GLN A 194 9.28 -13.56 -18.31
C GLN A 194 10.75 -13.35 -17.99
N THR A 195 11.42 -14.42 -17.53
CA THR A 195 12.85 -14.38 -17.22
C THR A 195 13.65 -14.84 -18.43
N ASN A 196 14.35 -13.91 -19.07
CA ASN A 196 15.36 -14.17 -20.10
C ASN A 196 16.59 -13.27 -19.90
N PHE A 197 17.66 -13.49 -20.68
CA PHE A 197 18.93 -12.76 -20.54
C PHE A 197 18.73 -11.23 -20.60
N ASN A 198 17.92 -10.73 -21.54
CA ASN A 198 17.67 -9.30 -21.70
C ASN A 198 16.95 -8.71 -20.48
N THR A 199 15.92 -9.40 -19.97
CA THR A 199 15.20 -8.94 -18.77
C THR A 199 16.07 -8.99 -17.51
N LEU A 200 16.98 -9.97 -17.41
CA LEU A 200 17.92 -10.09 -16.30
C LEU A 200 18.98 -8.98 -16.35
N TRP A 201 19.50 -8.67 -17.54
CA TRP A 201 20.42 -7.56 -17.75
C TRP A 201 19.79 -6.22 -17.37
N ARG A 202 18.54 -5.98 -17.81
CA ARG A 202 17.78 -4.79 -17.45
C ARG A 202 17.57 -4.70 -15.93
N TYR A 203 17.16 -5.79 -15.29
CA TYR A 203 17.03 -5.87 -13.84
C TYR A 203 18.34 -5.55 -13.12
N PHE A 204 19.46 -6.10 -13.59
CA PHE A 204 20.78 -5.81 -13.04
C PHE A 204 21.13 -4.32 -13.14
N LYS A 205 20.93 -3.71 -14.32
CA LYS A 205 21.13 -2.26 -14.54
C LYS A 205 20.24 -1.42 -13.61
N ASN A 206 18.95 -1.76 -13.51
CA ASN A 206 18.01 -1.07 -12.61
C ASN A 206 18.42 -1.21 -11.15
N ARG A 207 18.93 -2.37 -10.74
CA ARG A 207 19.44 -2.59 -9.39
C ARG A 207 20.63 -1.69 -9.09
N ILE A 208 21.61 -1.59 -10.00
CA ILE A 208 22.79 -0.73 -9.84
C ILE A 208 22.39 0.74 -9.75
N ASN A 209 21.58 1.22 -10.69
CA ASN A 209 21.20 2.64 -10.78
C ASN A 209 20.42 3.14 -9.56
N ASN A 210 19.84 2.23 -8.77
CA ASN A 210 18.96 2.56 -7.64
C ASN A 210 19.52 2.08 -6.28
N LEU A 211 20.83 1.87 -6.18
CA LEU A 211 21.50 1.55 -4.91
C LEU A 211 21.55 2.75 -3.97
N HIS A 212 21.75 3.96 -4.50
CA HIS A 212 21.78 5.19 -3.73
C HIS A 212 20.37 5.81 -3.62
N ASN A 213 20.09 6.47 -2.49
CA ASN A 213 18.90 7.30 -2.22
C ASN A 213 17.57 6.66 -1.74
N LYS A 214 17.59 5.44 -1.20
CA LYS A 214 16.34 4.82 -0.70
C LYS A 214 15.70 5.50 0.51
N ASP A 215 16.51 6.08 1.41
CA ASP A 215 16.02 6.69 2.65
C ASP A 215 15.78 8.20 2.53
N ALA A 216 16.40 8.86 1.55
CA ALA A 216 16.30 10.31 1.37
C ALA A 216 14.87 10.74 1.03
N GLU A 217 14.20 10.00 0.14
CA GLU A 217 12.84 10.34 -0.29
C GLU A 217 11.82 10.18 0.85
N VAL A 218 11.90 9.10 1.60
CA VAL A 218 11.06 8.88 2.79
C VAL A 218 11.30 10.00 3.81
N SER A 219 12.55 10.37 4.05
CA SER A 219 12.91 11.42 5.00
C SER A 219 12.40 12.80 4.57
N ARG A 220 12.52 13.12 3.27
CA ARG A 220 12.01 14.36 2.68
C ARG A 220 10.49 14.46 2.82
N LEU A 221 9.76 13.40 2.49
CA LEU A 221 8.29 13.41 2.57
C LEU A 221 7.79 13.51 4.01
N LEU A 222 8.49 12.89 4.97
CA LEU A 222 8.17 13.05 6.38
C LEU A 222 8.43 14.47 6.89
N GLN A 223 9.45 15.16 6.37
CA GLN A 223 9.64 16.57 6.65
C GLN A 223 8.44 17.36 6.11
N LEU A 224 8.02 17.13 4.87
CA LEU A 224 6.84 17.80 4.33
C LEU A 224 5.57 17.52 5.15
N GLN A 225 5.37 16.29 5.60
CA GLN A 225 4.22 15.92 6.44
C GLN A 225 4.20 16.65 7.79
N ARG A 226 5.37 16.93 8.36
CA ARG A 226 5.48 17.76 9.57
C ARG A 226 5.13 19.23 9.31
N TRP A 227 5.19 19.70 8.07
CA TRP A 227 4.99 21.10 7.69
C TRP A 227 3.55 21.44 7.25
N THR A 228 2.71 20.45 6.95
CA THR A 228 1.29 20.61 6.58
C THR A 228 0.36 19.99 7.63
N PRO A 229 -0.64 20.66 8.23
CA PRO A 229 -0.78 22.03 8.73
C PRO A 229 -1.18 22.03 10.23
N ALA A 230 -0.19 22.17 11.12
CA ALA A 230 -0.39 22.80 12.45
C ALA A 230 0.50 24.05 12.61
N ALA A 231 1.39 24.29 11.65
CA ALA A 231 2.36 25.38 11.68
C ALA A 231 1.80 26.75 11.23
N GLN A 232 0.54 26.84 10.80
CA GLN A 232 -0.13 28.12 10.51
C GLN A 232 -1.03 28.64 11.66
N ALA A 233 -1.21 27.88 12.74
CA ALA A 233 -1.98 28.35 13.90
C ALA A 233 -1.20 29.24 14.89
N VAL A 234 0.11 29.49 14.66
CA VAL A 234 0.97 30.25 15.59
C VAL A 234 1.57 31.52 14.98
N GLN A 235 1.14 31.95 13.79
CA GLN A 235 1.59 33.21 13.19
C GLN A 235 0.43 34.15 12.80
N ILE A 236 -0.59 34.27 13.65
CA ILE A 236 -1.41 35.48 13.73
C ILE A 236 -1.69 35.80 15.21
N THR A 237 -0.64 36.19 15.94
CA THR A 237 -0.78 37.13 17.05
C THR A 237 0.12 38.32 16.74
N ALA A 238 -0.30 39.12 15.76
CA ALA A 238 0.23 40.47 15.66
C ALA A 238 -0.08 41.19 16.99
N PRO A 239 0.89 41.87 17.62
CA PRO A 239 0.60 42.66 18.80
C PRO A 239 -0.40 43.76 18.43
N PRO A 240 -1.27 44.18 19.38
CA PRO A 240 -2.25 45.22 19.11
C PRO A 240 -1.51 46.48 18.66
N ILE A 241 -1.84 46.95 17.46
CA ILE A 241 -1.44 48.27 16.98
C ILE A 241 -2.15 49.27 17.89
N THR A 242 -1.42 49.86 18.83
CA THR A 242 -1.88 51.00 19.60
C THR A 242 -2.02 52.19 18.65
N VAL A 243 -3.21 52.37 18.09
CA VAL A 243 -3.57 53.58 17.36
C VAL A 243 -3.63 54.71 18.40
N LYS A 244 -2.59 55.55 18.45
CA LYS A 244 -2.66 56.84 19.14
C LYS A 244 -3.72 57.68 18.42
N ALA A 245 -4.86 57.88 19.09
CA ALA A 245 -5.88 58.81 18.63
C ALA A 245 -5.28 60.23 18.52
N PRO A 246 -5.60 60.99 17.47
CA PRO A 246 -5.18 62.38 17.35
C PRO A 246 -5.90 63.23 18.41
N VAL A 247 -5.11 64.04 19.12
CA VAL A 247 -5.58 65.04 20.08
C VAL A 247 -6.34 66.13 19.32
N ILE A 248 -7.67 66.04 19.33
CA ILE A 248 -8.54 67.14 18.92
C ILE A 248 -8.82 67.98 20.15
N LYS A 249 -8.31 69.22 20.15
CA LYS A 249 -8.68 70.25 21.13
C LYS A 249 -10.14 70.65 20.89
N ALA A 250 -11.01 70.42 21.86
CA ALA A 250 -12.33 71.05 21.92
C ALA A 250 -12.26 72.35 22.75
N PRO A 251 -13.00 73.41 22.36
CA PRO A 251 -13.18 74.59 23.19
C PRO A 251 -14.33 74.42 24.21
N ILE A 252 -14.23 75.28 25.21
CA ILE A 252 -15.02 75.47 26.43
C ILE A 252 -16.48 75.86 26.16
N ALA A 253 -17.42 75.34 26.97
CA ALA A 253 -18.56 76.02 27.63
C ALA A 253 -19.63 74.96 28.00
N GLU A 254 -19.88 74.67 29.29
CA GLU A 254 -20.81 75.30 30.23
C GLU A 254 -22.00 74.38 30.58
N LYS A 255 -22.11 74.14 31.90
CA LYS A 255 -23.33 74.11 32.73
C LYS A 255 -24.30 72.91 32.71
N LYS A 256 -24.46 72.45 33.97
CA LYS A 256 -25.70 72.18 34.73
C LYS A 256 -26.15 70.73 34.91
N ASN A 257 -25.96 70.31 36.18
CA ASN A 257 -26.97 69.83 37.13
C ASN A 257 -27.65 68.46 36.94
N ALA A 258 -27.35 67.64 37.94
CA ALA A 258 -28.28 67.07 38.93
C ALA A 258 -28.94 65.71 38.66
N ALA A 259 -28.83 64.88 39.72
CA ALA A 259 -29.65 63.73 40.11
C ALA A 259 -29.63 62.53 39.14
N GLY A 260 -29.52 61.29 39.58
CA GLY A 260 -29.55 60.69 40.90
C GLY A 260 -29.65 59.16 40.72
N GLU A 261 -29.19 58.43 41.73
CA GLU A 261 -29.72 57.14 42.21
C GLU A 261 -29.61 55.89 41.30
N VAL A 262 -28.82 54.89 41.72
CA VAL A 262 -29.20 53.66 42.49
C VAL A 262 -29.23 52.46 41.52
N SER A 263 -28.19 51.60 41.50
CA SER A 263 -27.97 50.39 42.33
C SER A 263 -28.33 49.10 41.54
N PRO A 264 -27.95 47.89 41.99
CA PRO A 264 -27.10 46.98 41.21
C PRO A 264 -27.86 45.70 40.86
N ASP A 265 -27.25 44.81 40.07
CA ASP A 265 -27.29 43.39 40.43
C ASP A 265 -26.19 42.59 39.73
N ALA A 266 -25.53 41.79 40.55
CA ALA A 266 -24.47 40.85 40.25
C ALA A 266 -25.07 39.43 40.11
N ILE A 267 -24.19 38.42 40.12
CA ILE A 267 -24.40 36.95 40.12
C ILE A 267 -24.26 36.38 38.69
N LEU A 268 -23.11 35.86 38.22
CA LEU A 268 -22.19 34.81 38.72
C LEU A 268 -22.88 33.46 39.02
N ASP A 269 -22.75 32.51 38.10
CA ASP A 269 -22.37 31.10 38.37
C ASP A 269 -22.06 30.44 37.01
N SER A 270 -20.81 30.19 36.59
CA SER A 270 -19.85 29.13 36.97
C SER A 270 -20.41 27.69 37.06
N ASN A 271 -20.02 26.89 36.07
CA ASN A 271 -19.64 25.48 36.17
C ASN A 271 -18.25 25.35 35.52
#